data_AF-A0A936WZH0-F1
#
_entry.id   AF-A0A936WZH0-F1
#
_cell.length_a   1.000
_cell.length_b   1.000
_cell.length_c   1.000
_cell.angle_alpha   90.00
_cell.angle_beta   90.00
_cell.angle_gamma   90.00
#
_symmetry.space_group_name_H-M   'P 1'
#
loop_
_entity.id
_entity.type
_entity.pdbx_description
1 polymer ?
#
loop_
_entity_poly.entity_id
_entity_poly.type
_entity_poly.pdbx_seq_one_letter_code
_entity_poly.pdbx_strand_id
1 'polypeptide(L)'
;MKLIQSACLLSILAFTSCSEESKKAPEEAVAKTTVSQDTTAPASYYIDVHDLEPGKVTFDAVKGAHEKDLATQGKYDVKFVKYWVDEAKGKVYCLSQAHKEEDITATHKEAHGLLPSSIYQVSEGTEASFTGNKNIYLDVHELGAGKVTAKDVAGAHEKDLAVQGKNGVNFVNYWVDEKKGVVMCLSEAADSNAIKKTHQEAHGLVPAYVLTVKQGQ
;
A
#
# COMPACT_ATOMS: atom_id res chain seq x y z
N MET A 1 53.07 -42.40 -39.77
CA MET A 1 53.52 -43.00 -41.04
C MET A 1 53.31 -44.52 -40.94
N LYS A 2 52.47 -45.10 -41.81
CA LYS A 2 52.04 -46.53 -41.97
C LYS A 2 51.18 -47.12 -40.83
N LEU A 3 49.88 -47.36 -40.98
CA LEU A 3 49.08 -48.34 -41.79
C LEU A 3 49.04 -49.77 -41.23
N ILE A 4 47.81 -50.28 -41.06
CA ILE A 4 47.23 -51.61 -41.46
C ILE A 4 46.01 -51.87 -40.55
N GLN A 5 44.78 -51.57 -40.97
CA GLN A 5 43.82 -52.46 -41.68
C GLN A 5 43.56 -53.82 -41.00
N SER A 6 42.34 -54.01 -40.49
CA SER A 6 41.64 -55.29 -40.59
C SER A 6 40.15 -55.04 -40.76
N ALA A 7 39.64 -55.42 -41.92
CA ALA A 7 38.22 -55.49 -42.25
C ALA A 7 37.66 -56.84 -41.80
N CYS A 8 36.38 -56.89 -41.40
CA CYS A 8 35.56 -58.07 -41.69
C CYS A 8 34.06 -57.78 -41.58
N LEU A 9 33.41 -58.03 -42.72
CA LEU A 9 32.06 -58.56 -42.92
C LEU A 9 30.84 -57.65 -42.67
N LEU A 10 30.37 -57.14 -43.81
CA LEU A 10 28.98 -56.89 -44.16
C LEU A 10 28.03 -57.97 -43.61
N SER A 11 26.95 -57.50 -42.98
CA SER A 11 25.64 -58.14 -43.05
C SER A 11 24.63 -57.08 -43.45
N ILE A 12 24.15 -57.19 -44.69
CA ILE A 12 23.06 -56.40 -45.26
C ILE A 12 21.76 -56.99 -44.73
N LEU A 13 20.98 -56.21 -44.01
CA LEU A 13 19.55 -56.43 -43.82
C LEU A 13 18.84 -55.15 -44.24
N ALA A 14 18.04 -55.29 -45.29
CA ALA A 14 17.34 -54.21 -45.94
C ALA A 14 15.90 -54.11 -45.42
N PHE A 15 15.48 -52.87 -45.20
CA PHE A 15 14.12 -52.32 -45.17
C PHE A 15 13.05 -53.00 -44.31
N THR A 16 12.62 -52.29 -43.27
CA THR A 16 11.24 -51.79 -43.21
C THR A 16 11.20 -50.48 -42.41
N SER A 17 10.80 -49.42 -43.11
CA SER A 17 10.38 -48.15 -42.51
C SER A 17 9.07 -48.38 -41.76
N CYS A 18 9.13 -48.54 -40.44
CA CYS A 18 7.98 -48.29 -39.58
C CYS A 18 8.11 -46.88 -39.03
N SER A 19 7.31 -45.98 -39.61
CA SER A 19 7.05 -44.65 -39.09
C SER A 19 6.64 -44.76 -37.61
N GLU A 20 7.33 -44.04 -36.74
CA GLU A 20 6.91 -43.83 -35.36
C GLU A 20 5.60 -43.05 -35.36
N GLU A 21 4.48 -43.75 -35.21
CA GLU A 21 3.22 -43.12 -34.84
C GLU A 21 3.24 -42.88 -33.33
N SER A 22 4.01 -41.88 -32.89
CA SER A 22 3.86 -41.33 -31.55
C SER A 22 2.46 -40.74 -31.47
N LYS A 23 1.53 -41.46 -30.83
CA LYS A 23 0.22 -40.92 -30.47
C LYS A 23 0.45 -39.71 -29.58
N LYS A 24 0.39 -38.51 -30.18
CA LYS A 24 0.32 -37.25 -29.47
C LYS A 24 -0.94 -37.32 -28.62
N ALA A 25 -0.78 -37.42 -27.30
CA ALA A 25 -1.87 -37.25 -26.35
C ALA A 25 -2.57 -35.92 -26.67
N PRO A 26 -3.90 -35.83 -26.51
CA PRO A 26 -4.60 -34.58 -26.74
C PRO A 26 -3.97 -33.54 -25.83
N GLU A 27 -3.57 -32.43 -26.42
CA GLU A 27 -3.20 -31.21 -25.73
C GLU A 27 -4.42 -30.84 -24.88
N GLU A 28 -4.35 -31.16 -23.58
CA GLU A 28 -5.30 -30.64 -22.61
C GLU A 28 -5.26 -29.13 -22.77
N ALA A 29 -6.35 -28.59 -23.31
CA ALA A 29 -6.60 -27.17 -23.26
C ALA A 29 -6.48 -26.80 -21.78
N VAL A 30 -5.40 -26.08 -21.45
CA VAL A 30 -5.26 -25.40 -20.17
C VAL A 30 -6.44 -24.45 -20.13
N ALA A 31 -7.52 -24.92 -19.52
CA ALA A 31 -8.62 -24.07 -19.12
C ALA A 31 -7.96 -22.93 -18.37
N LYS A 32 -8.09 -21.71 -18.92
CA LYS A 32 -7.82 -20.50 -18.16
C LYS A 32 -8.63 -20.68 -16.89
N THR A 33 -7.96 -21.05 -15.81
CA THR A 33 -8.52 -21.00 -14.47
C THR A 33 -8.78 -19.53 -14.26
N THR A 34 -9.99 -19.09 -14.59
CA THR A 34 -10.57 -17.90 -14.02
C THR A 34 -10.51 -18.15 -12.52
N VAL A 35 -9.51 -17.56 -11.88
CA VAL A 35 -9.51 -17.38 -10.44
C VAL A 35 -10.78 -16.62 -10.17
N SER A 36 -11.82 -17.34 -9.73
CA SER A 36 -13.02 -16.75 -9.20
C SER A 36 -12.56 -15.94 -8.01
N GLN A 37 -12.40 -14.63 -8.19
CA GLN A 37 -12.22 -13.72 -7.08
C GLN A 37 -13.49 -13.86 -6.26
N ASP A 38 -13.36 -14.46 -5.08
CA ASP A 38 -14.40 -14.44 -4.08
C ASP A 38 -14.47 -13.00 -3.55
N THR A 39 -15.19 -12.13 -4.27
CA THR A 39 -15.37 -10.69 -3.99
C THR A 39 -16.50 -10.46 -2.97
N THR A 40 -16.74 -11.41 -2.07
CA THR A 40 -17.91 -11.37 -1.16
C THR A 40 -17.71 -10.47 0.06
N ALA A 41 -16.47 -10.17 0.45
CA ALA A 41 -16.20 -9.21 1.52
C ALA A 41 -16.46 -7.77 1.02
N PRO A 42 -17.06 -6.87 1.81
CA PRO A 42 -17.21 -5.46 1.41
C PRO A 42 -15.85 -4.74 1.35
N ALA A 43 -15.73 -3.76 0.45
CA ALA A 43 -14.53 -2.93 0.38
C ALA A 43 -14.30 -2.16 1.70
N SER A 44 -13.04 -2.12 2.13
CA SER A 44 -12.58 -1.37 3.32
C SER A 44 -11.57 -0.31 2.90
N TYR A 45 -11.31 0.65 3.78
CA TYR A 45 -10.18 1.56 3.59
C TYR A 45 -8.88 0.94 4.09
N TYR A 46 -7.81 1.28 3.40
CA TYR A 46 -6.45 0.89 3.75
C TYR A 46 -5.53 2.10 3.67
N ILE A 47 -4.58 2.19 4.61
CA ILE A 47 -3.41 3.04 4.45
C ILE A 47 -2.19 2.16 4.29
N ASP A 48 -1.54 2.25 3.14
CA ASP A 48 -0.22 1.65 2.91
C ASP A 48 0.89 2.68 3.10
N VAL A 49 2.02 2.22 3.62
CA VAL A 49 3.16 3.05 4.01
C VAL A 49 4.39 2.61 3.24
N HIS A 50 5.14 3.56 2.68
CA HIS A 50 6.41 3.32 2.02
C HIS A 50 7.53 4.02 2.77
N ASP A 51 8.56 3.25 3.08
CA ASP A 51 9.77 3.70 3.74
C ASP A 51 10.92 3.78 2.73
N LEU A 52 11.19 4.99 2.29
CA LEU A 52 12.25 5.31 1.33
C LEU A 52 13.41 5.99 2.05
N GLU A 53 14.56 6.04 1.38
CA GLU A 53 15.70 6.79 1.92
C GLU A 53 15.34 8.28 2.07
N PRO A 54 15.67 8.91 3.22
CA PRO A 54 15.48 10.34 3.45
C PRO A 54 16.01 11.20 2.29
N GLY A 55 15.18 12.10 1.76
CA GLY A 55 15.53 12.99 0.65
C GLY A 55 15.65 12.31 -0.72
N LYS A 56 15.30 11.02 -0.86
CA LYS A 56 15.31 10.29 -2.15
C LYS A 56 13.94 10.17 -2.81
N VAL A 57 12.90 10.64 -2.14
CA VAL A 57 11.55 10.74 -2.70
C VAL A 57 11.21 12.21 -2.92
N THR A 58 10.55 12.50 -4.03
CA THR A 58 9.97 13.82 -4.27
C THR A 58 8.45 13.72 -4.37
N PHE A 59 7.75 14.80 -4.03
CA PHE A 59 6.30 14.86 -4.16
C PHE A 59 5.85 14.58 -5.61
N ASP A 60 6.55 15.14 -6.60
CA ASP A 60 6.25 14.92 -8.02
C ASP A 60 6.51 13.48 -8.46
N ALA A 61 7.53 12.81 -7.91
CA ALA A 61 7.76 11.39 -8.17
C ALA A 61 6.63 10.53 -7.61
N VAL A 62 6.13 10.84 -6.40
CA VAL A 62 4.97 10.14 -5.81
C VAL A 62 3.71 10.41 -6.62
N LYS A 63 3.49 11.65 -7.07
CA LYS A 63 2.40 11.97 -8.00
C LYS A 63 2.44 11.09 -9.25
N GLY A 64 3.60 10.98 -9.90
CA GLY A 64 3.77 10.14 -11.07
C GLY A 64 3.63 8.63 -10.80
N ALA A 65 3.94 8.17 -9.58
CA ALA A 65 3.66 6.80 -9.15
C ALA A 65 2.15 6.57 -8.96
N HIS A 66 1.48 7.51 -8.27
CA HIS A 66 0.05 7.48 -8.04
C HIS A 66 -0.76 7.50 -9.35
N GLU A 67 -0.36 8.29 -10.35
CA GLU A 67 -0.97 8.28 -11.68
C GLU A 67 -0.90 6.90 -12.35
N LYS A 68 0.16 6.13 -12.12
CA LYS A 68 0.29 4.75 -12.62
C LYS A 68 -0.57 3.78 -11.83
N ASP A 69 -0.70 3.97 -10.52
CA ASP A 69 -1.64 3.21 -9.69
C ASP A 69 -3.07 3.43 -10.18
N LEU A 70 -3.48 4.69 -10.40
CA LEU A 70 -4.79 5.05 -10.98
C LEU A 70 -5.02 4.39 -12.34
N ALA A 71 -4.01 4.33 -13.21
CA ALA A 71 -4.12 3.66 -14.51
C ALA A 71 -4.23 2.13 -14.41
N THR A 72 -3.83 1.52 -13.28
CA THR A 72 -3.76 0.07 -13.08
C THR A 72 -4.91 -0.46 -12.21
N GLN A 73 -5.44 0.37 -11.30
CA GLN A 73 -6.31 -0.04 -10.19
C GLN A 73 -7.55 -0.85 -10.60
N GLY A 74 -8.14 -0.55 -11.77
CA GLY A 74 -9.33 -1.25 -12.27
C GLY A 74 -9.12 -2.74 -12.53
N LYS A 75 -7.87 -3.20 -12.68
CA LYS A 75 -7.55 -4.63 -12.83
C LYS A 75 -7.68 -5.42 -11.54
N TYR A 76 -7.57 -4.74 -10.41
CA TYR A 76 -7.52 -5.33 -9.08
C TYR A 76 -8.68 -4.88 -8.18
N ASP A 77 -9.64 -4.13 -8.74
CA ASP A 77 -10.76 -3.55 -8.01
C ASP A 77 -10.32 -2.73 -6.78
N VAL A 78 -9.24 -1.96 -6.98
CA VAL A 78 -8.72 -0.99 -6.00
C VAL A 78 -9.16 0.40 -6.42
N LYS A 79 -9.39 1.27 -5.44
CA LYS A 79 -9.57 2.71 -5.64
C LYS A 79 -8.59 3.47 -4.77
N PHE A 80 -7.53 3.96 -5.38
CA PHE A 80 -6.62 4.91 -4.73
C PHE A 80 -7.32 6.27 -4.55
N VAL A 81 -7.13 6.90 -3.38
CA VAL A 81 -7.91 8.06 -2.94
C VAL A 81 -7.04 9.31 -2.75
N LYS A 82 -6.03 9.23 -1.89
CA LYS A 82 -5.16 10.34 -1.49
C LYS A 82 -3.77 9.81 -1.13
N TYR A 83 -2.77 10.68 -1.13
CA TYR A 83 -1.44 10.36 -0.61
C TYR A 83 -0.82 11.53 0.13
N TRP A 84 0.07 11.23 1.09
CA TRP A 84 0.82 12.18 1.89
C TRP A 84 2.31 11.86 1.84
N VAL A 85 3.14 12.88 1.62
CA VAL A 85 4.59 12.72 1.43
C VAL A 85 5.36 13.62 2.40
N ASP A 86 6.27 13.02 3.16
CA ASP A 86 7.36 13.72 3.82
C ASP A 86 8.67 13.40 3.08
N GLU A 87 9.09 14.31 2.19
CA GLU A 87 10.31 14.16 1.37
C GLU A 87 11.58 14.10 2.24
N ALA A 88 11.59 14.83 3.36
CA ALA A 88 12.75 14.91 4.26
C ALA A 88 12.94 13.59 5.03
N LYS A 89 11.84 12.89 5.34
CA LYS A 89 11.87 11.60 6.03
C LYS A 89 11.81 10.39 5.11
N GLY A 90 11.53 10.59 3.83
CA GLY A 90 11.36 9.49 2.89
C GLY A 90 10.09 8.68 3.18
N LYS A 91 9.04 9.32 3.72
CA LYS A 91 7.79 8.63 4.09
C LYS A 91 6.69 8.96 3.10
N VAL A 92 5.97 7.93 2.65
CA VAL A 92 4.75 8.07 1.86
C VAL A 92 3.64 7.26 2.50
N TYR A 93 2.45 7.87 2.61
CA TYR A 93 1.23 7.21 3.06
C TYR A 93 0.20 7.33 1.94
N CYS A 94 -0.40 6.23 1.54
CA CYS A 94 -1.42 6.19 0.48
C CYS A 94 -2.72 5.65 1.07
N LEU A 95 -3.83 6.37 0.87
CA LEU A 95 -5.17 5.91 1.24
C LEU A 95 -5.83 5.27 0.01
N SER A 96 -6.36 4.07 0.18
CA SER A 96 -7.10 3.36 -0.87
C SER A 96 -8.31 2.61 -0.31
N GLN A 97 -9.25 2.26 -1.18
CA GLN A 97 -10.32 1.30 -0.90
C GLN A 97 -10.06 0.02 -1.69
N ALA A 98 -10.20 -1.13 -1.03
CA ALA A 98 -10.05 -2.44 -1.66
C ALA A 98 -10.84 -3.50 -0.89
N HIS A 99 -11.03 -4.66 -1.51
CA HIS A 99 -11.61 -5.83 -0.84
C HIS A 99 -10.61 -6.52 0.09
N LYS A 100 -9.32 -6.44 -0.22
CA LYS A 100 -8.21 -7.05 0.53
C LYS A 100 -6.88 -6.36 0.21
N GLU A 101 -5.90 -6.48 1.12
CA GLU A 101 -4.61 -5.79 1.00
C GLU A 101 -3.72 -6.31 -0.14
N GLU A 102 -3.91 -7.57 -0.57
CA GLU A 102 -3.14 -8.17 -1.65
C GLU A 102 -3.39 -7.48 -2.99
N ASP A 103 -4.59 -6.96 -3.21
CA ASP A 103 -4.96 -6.27 -4.45
C ASP A 103 -4.27 -4.90 -4.57
N ILE A 104 -4.07 -4.21 -3.43
CA ILE A 104 -3.29 -2.97 -3.35
C ILE A 104 -1.82 -3.27 -3.68
N THR A 105 -1.26 -4.30 -3.06
CA THR A 105 0.13 -4.74 -3.31
C THR A 105 0.33 -5.14 -4.77
N ALA A 106 -0.62 -5.87 -5.35
CA ALA A 106 -0.57 -6.27 -6.75
C ALA A 106 -0.65 -5.06 -7.70
N THR A 107 -1.50 -4.08 -7.38
CA THR A 107 -1.59 -2.85 -8.16
C THR A 107 -0.27 -2.09 -8.17
N HIS A 108 0.33 -1.81 -7.01
CA HIS A 108 1.63 -1.14 -6.92
C HIS A 108 2.73 -1.90 -7.65
N LYS A 109 2.74 -3.23 -7.50
CA LYS A 109 3.72 -4.10 -8.17
C LYS A 109 3.66 -3.98 -9.69
N GLU A 110 2.46 -3.98 -10.26
CA GLU A 110 2.28 -3.86 -11.71
C GLU A 110 2.49 -2.42 -12.21
N ALA A 111 2.02 -1.43 -11.45
CA ALA A 111 2.07 -0.02 -11.82
C ALA A 111 3.51 0.52 -11.88
N HIS A 112 4.32 0.26 -10.84
CA HIS A 112 5.66 0.84 -10.72
C HIS A 112 6.67 -0.03 -9.95
N GLY A 113 6.24 -1.16 -9.37
CA GLY A 113 7.14 -2.14 -8.74
C GLY A 113 7.64 -1.78 -7.34
N LEU A 114 7.21 -0.65 -6.77
CA LEU A 114 7.56 -0.26 -5.39
C LEU A 114 6.48 -0.82 -4.46
N LEU A 115 6.86 -1.62 -3.49
CA LEU A 115 5.91 -2.26 -2.57
C LEU A 115 5.91 -1.53 -1.22
N PRO A 116 4.74 -1.41 -0.57
CA PRO A 116 4.67 -0.79 0.75
C PRO A 116 5.41 -1.63 1.80
N SER A 117 6.01 -0.96 2.79
CA SER A 117 6.61 -1.59 3.97
C SER A 117 5.55 -2.08 4.96
N SER A 118 4.36 -1.48 4.94
CA SER A 118 3.23 -1.85 5.79
C SER A 118 1.90 -1.46 5.16
N ILE A 119 0.85 -2.23 5.42
CA ILE A 119 -0.54 -1.90 5.04
C ILE A 119 -1.42 -2.01 6.27
N TYR A 120 -2.27 -1.02 6.52
CA TYR A 120 -3.18 -0.94 7.66
C TYR A 120 -4.60 -0.92 7.13
N GLN A 121 -5.46 -1.85 7.58
CA GLN A 121 -6.88 -1.77 7.30
C GLN A 121 -7.49 -0.80 8.31
N VAL A 122 -8.08 0.29 7.85
CA VAL A 122 -8.47 1.41 8.69
C VAL A 122 -9.96 1.70 8.64
N SER A 123 -10.50 2.19 9.76
CA SER A 123 -11.70 3.02 9.76
C SER A 123 -11.31 4.49 9.78
N GLU A 124 -12.13 5.37 9.19
CA GLU A 124 -11.87 6.81 9.10
C GLU A 124 -12.84 7.63 9.95
N GLY A 125 -12.41 8.83 10.32
CA GLY A 125 -13.25 9.85 10.92
C GLY A 125 -14.07 10.65 9.89
N THR A 126 -14.70 11.72 10.37
CA THR A 126 -15.35 12.70 9.50
C THR A 126 -14.34 13.76 9.09
N GLU A 127 -14.05 13.86 7.79
CA GLU A 127 -13.10 14.84 7.27
C GLU A 127 -13.64 16.29 7.40
N ALA A 128 -12.85 17.16 8.02
CA ALA A 128 -13.05 18.60 8.07
C ALA A 128 -12.35 19.30 6.88
N SER A 129 -12.72 20.55 6.62
CA SER A 129 -12.06 21.34 5.58
C SER A 129 -10.71 21.89 6.06
N PHE A 130 -9.74 21.95 5.15
CA PHE A 130 -8.52 22.72 5.33
C PHE A 130 -8.83 24.21 5.43
N THR A 131 -8.04 24.93 6.22
CA THR A 131 -8.05 26.39 6.32
C THR A 131 -7.12 27.06 5.30
N GLY A 132 -6.13 26.32 4.78
CA GLY A 132 -5.33 26.68 3.61
C GLY A 132 -4.17 27.65 3.86
N ASN A 133 -3.92 28.05 5.10
CA ASN A 133 -2.87 29.03 5.46
C ASN A 133 -1.77 28.45 6.37
N LYS A 134 -1.72 27.13 6.53
CA LYS A 134 -0.85 26.43 7.49
C LYS A 134 -0.19 25.21 6.83
N ASN A 135 0.84 24.71 7.49
CA ASN A 135 1.47 23.45 7.11
C ASN A 135 0.56 22.27 7.46
N ILE A 136 0.59 21.22 6.64
CA ILE A 136 -0.13 19.97 6.87
C ILE A 136 0.79 19.00 7.60
N TYR A 137 0.26 18.31 8.60
CA TYR A 137 0.97 17.32 9.38
C TYR A 137 0.20 16.00 9.42
N LEU A 138 0.95 14.91 9.38
CA LEU A 138 0.46 13.58 9.70
C LEU A 138 1.17 13.13 10.98
N ASP A 139 0.42 12.96 12.05
CA ASP A 139 0.92 12.37 13.29
C ASP A 139 0.47 10.93 13.44
N VAL A 140 1.30 10.12 14.11
CA VAL A 140 1.07 8.68 14.24
C VAL A 140 1.19 8.25 15.69
N HIS A 141 0.20 7.52 16.17
CA HIS A 141 0.18 6.89 17.47
C HIS A 141 0.31 5.37 17.32
N GLU A 142 1.21 4.77 18.10
CA GLU A 142 1.40 3.32 18.19
C GLU A 142 0.98 2.86 19.59
N LEU A 143 -0.29 2.48 19.72
CA LEU A 143 -0.91 2.13 21.01
C LEU A 143 -0.80 0.64 21.33
N GLY A 144 -0.50 -0.17 20.31
CA GLY A 144 -0.35 -1.62 20.39
C GLY A 144 -1.63 -2.39 20.05
N ALA A 145 -1.46 -3.56 19.45
CA ALA A 145 -2.53 -4.40 18.92
C ALA A 145 -3.69 -4.62 19.92
N GLY A 146 -4.92 -4.34 19.47
CA GLY A 146 -6.15 -4.57 20.24
C GLY A 146 -6.35 -3.67 21.47
N LYS A 147 -5.53 -2.62 21.64
CA LYS A 147 -5.61 -1.70 22.80
C LYS A 147 -6.43 -0.44 22.56
N VAL A 148 -6.93 -0.25 21.34
CA VAL A 148 -7.68 0.94 20.93
C VAL A 148 -8.85 0.50 20.07
N THR A 149 -10.02 1.12 20.29
CA THR A 149 -11.17 0.95 19.41
C THR A 149 -11.44 2.19 18.57
N ALA A 150 -12.15 2.04 17.45
CA ALA A 150 -12.57 3.19 16.63
C ALA A 150 -13.41 4.19 17.44
N LYS A 151 -14.21 3.69 18.39
CA LYS A 151 -14.98 4.52 19.32
C LYS A 151 -14.09 5.32 20.28
N ASP A 152 -13.02 4.72 20.79
CA ASP A 152 -12.07 5.41 21.66
C ASP A 152 -11.35 6.53 20.89
N VAL A 153 -10.94 6.27 19.64
CA VAL A 153 -10.31 7.29 18.79
C VAL A 153 -11.27 8.42 18.47
N ALA A 154 -12.53 8.12 18.12
CA ALA A 154 -13.54 9.15 17.91
C ALA A 154 -13.70 10.05 19.15
N GLY A 155 -13.81 9.46 20.35
CA GLY A 155 -13.91 10.21 21.60
C GLY A 155 -12.63 10.97 21.98
N ALA A 156 -11.45 10.51 21.58
CA ALA A 156 -10.20 11.25 21.73
C ALA A 156 -10.14 12.45 20.77
N HIS A 157 -10.53 12.23 19.51
CA HIS A 157 -10.59 13.26 18.50
C HIS A 157 -11.58 14.38 18.86
N GLU A 158 -12.75 14.04 19.42
CA GLU A 158 -13.68 15.05 19.96
C GLU A 158 -13.04 15.94 21.03
N LYS A 159 -12.16 15.39 21.88
CA LYS A 159 -11.42 16.17 22.87
C LYS A 159 -10.35 17.05 22.23
N ASP A 160 -9.69 16.58 21.17
CA ASP A 160 -8.77 17.38 20.37
C ASP A 160 -9.50 18.58 19.76
N LEU A 161 -10.64 18.32 19.09
CA LEU A 161 -11.51 19.36 18.52
C LEU A 161 -11.94 20.40 19.57
N ALA A 162 -12.24 19.98 20.81
CA ALA A 162 -12.66 20.89 21.88
C ALA A 162 -11.58 21.89 22.30
N VAL A 163 -10.30 21.61 22.06
CA VAL A 163 -9.18 22.48 22.48
C VAL A 163 -8.27 22.96 21.34
N GLN A 164 -8.43 22.46 20.12
CA GLN A 164 -7.58 22.78 18.96
C GLN A 164 -7.41 24.29 18.70
N GLY A 165 -8.49 25.07 18.88
CA GLY A 165 -8.50 26.50 18.62
C GLY A 165 -7.53 27.28 19.54
N LYS A 166 -7.35 26.82 20.78
CA LYS A 166 -6.42 27.43 21.75
C LYS A 166 -4.97 27.33 21.30
N ASN A 167 -4.64 26.28 20.55
CA ASN A 167 -3.28 25.99 20.09
C ASN A 167 -3.11 26.31 18.59
N GLY A 168 -4.13 26.87 17.95
CA GLY A 168 -4.09 27.19 16.52
C GLY A 168 -4.00 25.96 15.62
N VAL A 169 -4.49 24.80 16.07
CA VAL A 169 -4.53 23.55 15.30
C VAL A 169 -5.90 23.42 14.63
N ASN A 170 -5.93 22.85 13.42
CA ASN A 170 -7.13 22.38 12.75
C ASN A 170 -6.95 20.88 12.49
N PHE A 171 -7.58 20.02 13.27
CA PHE A 171 -7.61 18.59 12.97
C PHE A 171 -8.57 18.32 11.82
N VAL A 172 -8.07 17.64 10.79
CA VAL A 172 -8.73 17.45 9.50
C VAL A 172 -9.40 16.08 9.43
N ASN A 173 -8.69 15.00 9.72
CA ASN A 173 -9.26 13.65 9.75
C ASN A 173 -8.39 12.72 10.61
N TYR A 174 -8.84 11.50 10.85
CA TYR A 174 -8.04 10.43 11.42
C TYR A 174 -8.38 9.09 10.78
N TRP A 175 -7.45 8.15 10.88
CA TRP A 175 -7.62 6.75 10.51
C TRP A 175 -7.09 5.85 11.61
N VAL A 176 -7.80 4.75 11.89
CA VAL A 176 -7.41 3.79 12.93
C VAL A 176 -7.48 2.35 12.43
N ASP A 177 -6.38 1.64 12.65
CA ASP A 177 -6.30 0.18 12.58
C ASP A 177 -6.35 -0.36 14.02
N GLU A 178 -7.52 -0.87 14.45
CA GLU A 178 -7.74 -1.43 15.79
C GLU A 178 -6.92 -2.71 16.03
N LYS A 179 -6.69 -3.49 14.96
CA LYS A 179 -5.97 -4.76 15.01
C LYS A 179 -4.49 -4.54 15.31
N LYS A 180 -3.88 -3.55 14.69
CA LYS A 180 -2.46 -3.18 14.90
C LYS A 180 -2.29 -2.11 15.98
N GLY A 181 -3.37 -1.43 16.35
CA GLY A 181 -3.36 -0.35 17.33
C GLY A 181 -2.60 0.86 16.83
N VAL A 182 -2.79 1.22 15.57
CA VAL A 182 -2.17 2.39 14.93
C VAL A 182 -3.24 3.42 14.62
N VAL A 183 -2.99 4.67 15.01
CA VAL A 183 -3.83 5.82 14.67
C VAL A 183 -3.00 6.82 13.89
N MET A 184 -3.55 7.36 12.82
CA MET A 184 -2.92 8.39 12.01
C MET A 184 -3.86 9.58 11.95
N CYS A 185 -3.42 10.75 12.40
CA CYS A 185 -4.24 11.97 12.37
C CYS A 185 -3.64 12.97 11.39
N LEU A 186 -4.52 13.60 10.61
CA LEU A 186 -4.16 14.68 9.69
C LEU A 186 -4.59 16.01 10.29
N SER A 187 -3.70 16.99 10.29
CA SER A 187 -3.99 18.31 10.85
C SER A 187 -3.24 19.44 10.15
N GLU A 188 -3.71 20.67 10.33
CA GLU A 188 -2.96 21.88 10.01
C GLU A 188 -2.52 22.60 11.27
N ALA A 189 -1.27 23.07 11.29
CA ALA A 189 -0.73 23.86 12.39
C ALA A 189 0.39 24.80 11.92
N ALA A 190 0.81 25.72 12.79
CA ALA A 190 2.03 26.49 12.55
C ALA A 190 3.26 25.59 12.63
N ASP A 191 3.32 24.71 13.64
CA ASP A 191 4.40 23.78 13.90
C ASP A 191 3.88 22.48 14.57
N SER A 192 4.70 21.43 14.59
CA SER A 192 4.34 20.15 15.19
C SER A 192 4.17 20.17 16.71
N ASN A 193 4.72 21.16 17.42
CA ASN A 193 4.57 21.26 18.88
C ASN A 193 3.15 21.69 19.26
N ALA A 194 2.50 22.52 18.45
CA ALA A 194 1.09 22.88 18.64
C ALA A 194 0.18 21.63 18.64
N ILE A 195 0.44 20.67 17.74
CA ILE A 195 -0.30 19.40 17.65
C ILE A 195 -0.07 18.55 18.90
N LYS A 196 1.21 18.31 19.27
CA LYS A 196 1.57 17.55 20.47
C LYS A 196 0.98 18.15 21.74
N LYS A 197 1.01 19.48 21.88
CA LYS A 197 0.42 20.20 23.00
C LYS A 197 -1.10 20.02 23.04
N THR A 198 -1.75 20.04 21.88
CA THR A 198 -3.20 19.84 21.79
C THR A 198 -3.59 18.45 22.26
N HIS A 199 -2.95 17.39 21.75
CA HIS A 199 -3.20 16.03 22.23
C HIS A 199 -2.92 15.85 23.73
N GLN A 200 -1.81 16.44 24.21
CA GLN A 200 -1.45 16.41 25.63
C GLN A 200 -2.50 17.09 26.52
N GLU A 201 -3.07 18.22 26.10
CA GLU A 201 -4.14 18.94 26.82
C GLU A 201 -5.48 18.21 26.72
N ALA A 202 -5.80 17.63 25.56
CA ALA A 202 -7.08 16.98 25.28
C ALA A 202 -7.25 15.64 26.02
N HIS A 203 -6.25 14.77 25.92
CA HIS A 203 -6.35 13.40 26.44
C HIS A 203 -5.02 12.81 26.93
N GLY A 204 -3.92 13.54 26.82
CA GLY A 204 -2.63 13.18 27.41
C GLY A 204 -1.80 12.15 26.64
N LEU A 205 -2.28 11.65 25.50
CA LEU A 205 -1.53 10.72 24.65
C LEU A 205 -0.81 11.53 23.58
N VAL A 206 0.52 11.53 23.57
CA VAL A 206 1.31 12.24 22.55
C VAL A 206 1.67 11.26 21.42
N PRO A 207 1.65 11.69 20.14
CA PRO A 207 2.02 10.82 19.02
C PRO A 207 3.46 10.32 19.12
N ALA A 208 3.71 9.11 18.61
CA ALA A 208 5.04 8.53 18.49
C ALA A 208 5.93 9.40 17.60
N TYR A 209 5.37 9.93 16.51
CA TYR A 209 6.04 10.91 15.66
C TYR A 209 5.02 11.79 14.92
N VAL A 210 5.52 12.93 14.42
CA VAL A 210 4.76 13.90 13.62
C VAL A 210 5.59 14.22 12.38
N LEU A 211 4.98 14.12 11.20
CA LEU A 211 5.58 14.41 9.90
C LEU A 211 5.00 15.69 9.34
N THR A 212 5.81 16.47 8.63
CA THR A 212 5.31 17.59 7.81
C THR A 212 5.10 17.07 6.41
N VAL A 213 3.86 17.05 5.95
CA VAL A 213 3.49 16.35 4.72
C VAL A 213 2.94 17.29 3.66
N LYS A 214 3.12 16.91 2.39
CA LYS A 214 2.36 17.43 1.26
C LYS A 214 1.30 16.40 0.87
N GLN A 215 0.09 16.85 0.57
CA GLN A 215 -1.01 15.98 0.15
C GLN A 215 -1.25 16.07 -1.36
N GLY A 216 -1.52 14.93 -1.99
CA GLY A 216 -2.12 14.83 -3.31
C GLY A 216 -3.28 13.83 -3.34
N GLN A 217 -3.92 13.74 -4.51
CA GLN A 217 -5.05 12.87 -4.83
C GLN A 217 -5.05 12.56 -6.33
#